data_AF-A0A4Q2ZTM4-F1
#
_entry.id   AF-A0A4Q2ZTM4-F1
#
_cell.length_a   1.000
_cell.length_b   1.000
_cell.length_c   1.000
_cell.angle_alpha   90.00
_cell.angle_beta   90.00
_cell.angle_gamma   90.00
#
_symmetry.space_group_name_H-M   'P 1'
#
loop_
_entity.id
_entity.type
_entity.pdbx_description
1 polymer ?
#
loop_
_entity_poly.entity_id
_entity_poly.type
_entity_poly.pdbx_seq_one_letter_code
_entity_poly.pdbx_strand_id
1 'polypeptide(L)'
;MRLLLERLLTLAPQSQHGYELMKETGLSSGTLYPLLMRMADQGLVEAEWQAPLRPGRPARHAYRLTAAGVQFARDALQDDEGAPRSAPFPA
;
A
#
# COMPACT_ATOMS: atom_id res chain seq x y z
N MET A 1 8.11 0.73 1.57
CA MET A 1 7.34 0.23 0.41
C MET A 1 6.82 -1.18 0.68
N ARG A 2 7.69 -2.16 0.99
CA ARG A 2 7.34 -3.58 1.24
C ARG A 2 6.12 -3.80 2.15
N LEU A 3 6.15 -3.28 3.40
CA LEU A 3 5.05 -3.42 4.35
C LEU A 3 3.71 -2.89 3.83
N LEU A 4 3.71 -1.80 3.05
CA LEU A 4 2.48 -1.26 2.47
C LEU A 4 1.89 -2.23 1.43
N LEU A 5 2.74 -2.78 0.56
CA LEU A 5 2.33 -3.77 -0.44
C LEU A 5 1.82 -5.05 0.23
N GLU A 6 2.49 -5.54 1.28
CA GLU A 6 2.04 -6.71 2.03
C GLU A 6 0.67 -6.50 2.67
N ARG A 7 0.45 -5.33 3.32
CA ARG A 7 -0.86 -5.03 3.94
C ARG A 7 -1.96 -4.92 2.88
N LEU A 8 -1.71 -4.17 1.82
CA LEU A 8 -2.67 -4.00 0.73
C LEU A 8 -2.99 -5.34 0.05
N LEU A 9 -2.00 -6.23 -0.12
CA LEU A 9 -2.17 -7.55 -0.72
C LEU A 9 -2.94 -8.51 0.20
N THR A 10 -2.65 -8.47 1.51
CA THR A 10 -3.34 -9.30 2.52
C THR A 10 -4.82 -8.96 2.61
N LEU A 11 -5.15 -7.68 2.45
CA LEU A 11 -6.51 -7.17 2.57
C LEU A 11 -7.23 -7.15 1.22
N ALA A 12 -6.55 -7.39 0.10
CA ALA A 12 -7.18 -7.43 -1.21
C ALA A 12 -8.27 -8.51 -1.29
N PRO A 13 -9.43 -8.22 -1.92
CA PRO A 13 -9.77 -7.01 -2.67
C PRO A 13 -10.45 -5.91 -1.83
N GLN A 14 -10.32 -5.93 -0.49
CA GLN A 14 -10.93 -4.91 0.37
C GLN A 14 -10.22 -3.56 0.25
N SER A 15 -11.00 -2.50 0.36
CA SER A 15 -10.54 -1.11 0.32
C SER A 15 -10.13 -0.63 1.72
N GLN A 16 -8.92 -0.09 1.85
CA GLN A 16 -8.32 0.32 3.12
C GLN A 16 -8.21 1.84 3.25
N HIS A 17 -8.50 2.38 4.44
CA HIS A 17 -8.34 3.82 4.67
C HIS A 17 -6.87 4.18 4.80
N GLY A 18 -6.47 5.31 4.18
CA GLY A 18 -5.09 5.80 4.27
C GLY A 18 -4.59 6.00 5.71
N TYR A 19 -5.48 6.33 6.64
CA TYR A 19 -5.14 6.43 8.07
C TYR A 19 -4.75 5.09 8.70
N GLU A 20 -5.51 4.03 8.44
CA GLU A 20 -5.17 2.69 8.94
C GLU A 20 -3.87 2.20 8.31
N LEU A 21 -3.66 2.45 7.01
CA LEU A 21 -2.40 2.14 6.34
C LEU A 21 -1.21 2.86 6.99
N MET A 22 -1.32 4.14 7.34
CA MET A 22 -0.26 4.83 8.10
C MET A 22 0.00 4.16 9.45
N LYS A 23 -1.05 3.83 10.19
CA LYS A 23 -0.95 3.24 11.53
C LYS A 23 -0.31 1.84 11.49
N GLU A 24 -0.66 1.04 10.50
CA GLU A 24 -0.16 -0.34 10.35
C GLU A 24 1.25 -0.40 9.76
N THR A 25 1.58 0.49 8.82
CA THR A 25 2.88 0.49 8.13
C THR A 25 3.91 1.38 8.81
N GLY A 26 3.49 2.25 9.73
CA GLY A 26 4.34 3.27 10.35
C GLY A 26 4.78 4.39 9.40
N LEU A 27 4.22 4.46 8.18
CA LEU A 27 4.58 5.48 7.21
C LEU A 27 3.99 6.84 7.58
N SER A 28 4.80 7.88 7.39
CA SER A 28 4.33 9.25 7.50
C SER A 28 3.37 9.60 6.36
N SER A 29 2.44 10.51 6.60
CA SER A 29 1.52 11.03 5.58
C SER A 29 2.26 11.56 4.34
N GLY A 30 3.38 12.25 4.56
CA GLY A 30 4.25 12.78 3.49
C GLY A 30 4.92 11.71 2.63
N THR A 31 4.96 10.45 3.08
CA THR A 31 5.46 9.32 2.28
C THR A 31 4.31 8.50 1.71
N LEU A 32 3.29 8.22 2.52
CA LEU A 32 2.19 7.36 2.14
C LEU A 32 1.38 7.97 0.99
N TYR A 33 0.93 9.22 1.10
CA TYR A 33 0.02 9.80 0.11
C TYR A 33 0.66 10.01 -1.27
N PRO A 34 1.89 10.54 -1.40
CA PRO A 34 2.55 10.63 -2.70
C PRO A 34 2.77 9.27 -3.36
N LEU A 35 2.98 8.25 -2.55
CA LEU A 35 3.23 6.89 -3.02
C LEU A 35 1.93 6.21 -3.45
N LEU A 36 0.84 6.36 -2.69
CA LEU A 36 -0.50 5.95 -3.11
C LEU A 36 -0.95 6.69 -4.37
N MET A 37 -0.66 7.99 -4.49
CA MET A 37 -0.94 8.76 -5.70
C MET A 37 -0.18 8.21 -6.91
N ARG A 38 1.12 7.92 -6.79
CA ARG A 38 1.90 7.30 -7.87
C ARG A 38 1.36 5.92 -8.26
N MET A 39 1.01 5.10 -7.28
CA MET A 39 0.41 3.79 -7.54
C MET A 39 -0.95 3.93 -8.24
N ALA A 40 -1.75 4.93 -7.88
CA ALA A 40 -3.02 5.21 -8.53
C ALA A 40 -2.85 5.74 -9.96
N ASP A 41 -1.88 6.62 -10.18
CA ASP A 41 -1.50 7.11 -11.51
C ASP A 41 -1.06 5.98 -12.46
N GLN A 42 -0.39 4.97 -11.91
CA GLN A 42 -0.02 3.75 -12.64
C GLN A 42 -1.13 2.70 -12.75
N GLY A 43 -2.34 2.98 -12.24
CA GLY A 43 -3.47 2.04 -12.27
C GLY A 43 -3.28 0.81 -11.36
N LEU A 44 -2.34 0.86 -10.41
CA LEU A 44 -2.08 -0.21 -9.44
C LEU A 44 -3.03 -0.12 -8.23
N VAL A 45 -3.47 1.08 -7.88
CA VAL A 45 -4.38 1.33 -6.76
C VAL A 45 -5.56 2.17 -7.23
N GLU A 46 -6.76 1.78 -6.83
CA GLU A 46 -7.95 2.61 -6.95
C GLU A 46 -8.18 3.39 -5.66
N ALA A 47 -8.38 4.70 -5.79
CA ALA A 47 -8.77 5.57 -4.69
C ALA A 47 -10.26 5.88 -4.80
N GLU A 48 -11.04 5.44 -3.82
CA GLU A 48 -12.48 5.64 -3.76
C GLU A 48 -12.83 6.52 -2.55
N TRP A 49 -13.72 7.49 -2.78
CA TRP A 49 -14.31 8.27 -1.70
C TRP A 49 -15.41 7.46 -1.03
N GLN A 50 -15.17 6.99 0.19
CA GLN A 50 -16.22 6.34 0.98
C GLN A 50 -17.03 7.38 1.73
N ALA A 51 -18.35 7.32 1.50
CA ALA A 51 -19.31 8.09 2.25
C ALA A 51 -19.18 7.75 3.75
N PRO A 52 -19.33 8.74 4.63
CA PRO A 52 -19.19 8.51 6.05
C PRO A 52 -20.30 7.56 6.54
N LEU A 53 -19.91 6.44 7.16
CA LEU A 53 -20.84 5.44 7.70
C LEU A 53 -21.75 6.00 8.81
N ARG A 54 -21.38 7.17 9.38
CA ARG A 54 -22.19 7.90 10.36
C ARG A 54 -22.20 9.40 10.02
N PRO A 55 -23.34 10.09 10.21
CA PRO A 55 -23.39 11.53 10.08
C PRO A 55 -22.41 12.19 11.06
N GLY A 56 -21.63 13.15 10.57
CA GLY A 56 -20.65 13.91 11.36
C GLY A 56 -19.18 13.47 11.24
N ARG A 57 -18.84 12.47 10.42
CA ARG A 57 -17.44 12.20 10.04
C ARG A 57 -17.12 12.69 8.62
N PRO A 58 -15.90 13.20 8.38
CA PRO A 58 -15.47 13.56 7.03
C PRO A 58 -15.41 12.31 6.15
N ALA A 59 -15.71 12.49 4.86
CA ALA A 59 -15.50 11.46 3.84
C ALA A 59 -14.03 11.01 3.87
N ARG A 60 -13.80 9.71 3.68
CA ARG A 60 -12.47 9.11 3.77
C ARG A 60 -12.09 8.49 2.44
N HIS A 61 -10.88 8.77 1.99
CA HIS A 61 -10.27 8.01 0.90
C HIS A 61 -9.99 6.58 1.36
N ALA A 62 -10.56 5.64 0.63
CA ALA A 62 -10.20 4.24 0.71
C ALA A 62 -9.38 3.87 -0.52
N TYR A 63 -8.36 3.04 -0.32
CA TYR A 63 -7.42 2.61 -1.33
C TYR A 63 -7.52 1.09 -1.48
N ARG A 64 -7.70 0.62 -2.71
CA ARG A 64 -7.81 -0.81 -3.04
C ARG A 64 -6.79 -1.15 -4.11
N LEU A 65 -6.14 -2.31 -4.01
CA LEU A 65 -5.32 -2.80 -5.12
C LEU A 65 -6.21 -3.25 -6.29
N THR A 66 -5.82 -2.84 -7.49
CA THR A 66 -6.36 -3.39 -8.73
C THR A 66 -5.74 -4.75 -9.01
N ALA A 67 -6.24 -5.48 -10.02
CA ALA A 67 -5.60 -6.71 -10.47
C ALA A 67 -4.13 -6.50 -10.87
N ALA A 68 -3.82 -5.36 -11.53
CA ALA A 68 -2.46 -4.98 -11.86
C ALA A 68 -1.62 -4.68 -10.61
N GLY A 69 -2.20 -3.99 -9.62
CA GLY A 69 -1.54 -3.73 -8.33
C GLY A 69 -1.24 -4.99 -7.53
N VAL A 70 -2.13 -5.97 -7.55
CA VAL A 70 -1.90 -7.29 -6.91
C VAL A 70 -0.72 -7.99 -7.56
N GLN A 71 -0.65 -8.02 -8.89
CA GLN A 71 0.47 -8.63 -9.60
C GLN A 71 1.77 -7.88 -9.29
N PHE A 72 1.78 -6.56 -9.42
CA PHE A 72 2.95 -5.74 -9.08
C PHE A 72 3.42 -5.93 -7.63
N ALA A 73 2.49 -6.00 -6.68
CA ALA A 73 2.83 -6.25 -5.28
C ALA A 73 3.47 -7.62 -5.10
N ARG A 74 2.97 -8.67 -5.77
CA ARG A 74 3.58 -10.00 -5.73
C ARG A 74 4.99 -10.01 -6.30
N ASP A 75 5.17 -9.45 -7.50
CA ASP A 75 6.48 -9.32 -8.13
C ASP A 75 7.47 -8.54 -7.25
N ALA A 76 7.07 -7.37 -6.73
CA ALA A 76 7.91 -6.54 -5.87
C ALA A 76 8.28 -7.22 -4.54
N LEU A 77 7.41 -8.09 -3.99
CA LEU A 77 7.70 -8.85 -2.77
C LEU A 77 8.61 -10.07 -3.02
N GLN A 78 8.59 -10.62 -4.24
CA GLN A 78 9.50 -11.67 -4.67
C GLN A 78 10.89 -11.12 -5.02
N ASP A 79 10.96 -9.95 -5.66
CA ASP A 79 12.24 -9.31 -6.06
C ASP A 79 13.08 -8.90 -4.83
N ASP A 80 12.43 -8.46 -3.74
CA ASP A 80 13.09 -8.14 -2.47
C ASP A 80 13.61 -9.40 -1.73
N GLU A 81 13.12 -10.60 -2.07
CA GLU A 81 13.69 -11.87 -1.59
C GLU A 81 14.91 -12.33 -2.43
N GLY A 82 15.06 -11.80 -3.65
CA GLY A 82 16.16 -12.10 -4.57
C GLY A 82 17.39 -11.19 -4.42
N ALA A 83 17.29 -10.09 -3.68
CA ALA A 83 18.45 -9.26 -3.37
C ALA A 83 19.41 -10.05 -2.47
N PRO A 84 20.66 -10.34 -2.88
CA PRO A 84 21.61 -10.99 -2.00
C PRO A 84 21.77 -10.12 -0.75
N ARG A 85 21.37 -10.63 0.41
CA ARG A 85 21.90 -10.12 1.69
C ARG A 85 23.40 -10.30 1.57
N SER A 86 24.10 -9.22 1.24
CA SER A 86 25.55 -9.17 1.21
C SER A 86 26.04 -9.83 2.49
N ALA A 87 26.61 -11.03 2.33
CA ALA A 87 27.16 -11.79 3.42
C ALA A 87 28.18 -10.89 4.15
N PRO A 88 28.29 -10.98 5.48
CA PRO A 88 29.31 -10.23 6.21
C PRO A 88 30.68 -10.58 5.63
N PHE A 89 31.48 -9.56 5.35
CA PHE A 89 32.88 -9.70 4.94
C PHE A 89 33.60 -10.65 5.93
N PRO A 90 34.15 -11.79 5.48
CA PRO A 90 35.02 -12.58 6.34
C PRO A 90 36.33 -11.83 6.56
N ALA A 91 36.74 -11.73 7.82
CA ALA A 91 38.09 -11.29 8.22
C ALA A 91 39.10 -12.43 8.07
#